data_AF-A0A133ZE57-F1
#
_entry.id   AF-A0A133ZE57-F1
#
_cell.length_a   1.000
_cell.length_b   1.000
_cell.length_c   1.000
_cell.angle_alpha   90.00
_cell.angle_beta   90.00
_cell.angle_gamma   90.00
#
_symmetry.space_group_name_H-M   'P 1'
#
loop_
_entity.id
_entity.type
_entity.pdbx_description
1 polymer ?
#
loop_
_entity_poly.entity_id
_entity_poly.type
_entity_poly.pdbx_seq_one_letter_code
_entity_poly.pdbx_strand_id
1 'polypeptide(L)'
;MYKMTLFVKTCSSAGVDRFGNETHELSEPIAVRGCMFAPGAPQDLPIERPEGVKIKATAYLPRGWAEKLKRGQVSADGKLWLDVVGEPYAYPRDMLPPLFPFDCVVPLKEQDG
;
A
#
# COMPACT_ATOMS: atom_id res chain seq x y z
N MET A 1 -9.02 -9.50 -15.67
CA MET A 1 -8.71 -8.79 -14.41
C MET A 1 -9.40 -7.44 -14.44
N TYR A 2 -10.23 -7.12 -13.44
CA TYR A 2 -10.85 -5.81 -13.33
C TYR A 2 -9.83 -4.83 -12.74
N LYS A 3 -9.51 -3.78 -13.50
CA LYS A 3 -8.69 -2.67 -13.05
C LYS A 3 -9.59 -1.60 -12.45
N MET A 4 -9.20 -1.03 -11.32
CA MET A 4 -9.92 0.04 -10.64
C MET A 4 -9.02 1.25 -10.37
N THR A 5 -9.61 2.31 -9.85
CA THR A 5 -8.88 3.44 -9.28
C THR A 5 -8.79 3.25 -7.77
N LEU A 6 -7.59 3.34 -7.22
CA LEU A 6 -7.37 3.41 -5.78
C LEU A 6 -6.95 4.82 -5.39
N PHE A 7 -7.34 5.24 -4.19
CA PHE A 7 -6.85 6.47 -3.57
C PHE A 7 -5.73 6.12 -2.63
N VAL A 8 -4.65 6.88 -2.69
CA VAL A 8 -3.41 6.59 -1.98
C VAL A 8 -2.94 7.85 -1.27
N LYS A 9 -2.55 7.72 0.00
CA LYS A 9 -1.85 8.76 0.76
C LYS A 9 -0.44 8.27 1.04
N THR A 10 0.55 9.03 0.60
CA THR A 10 1.95 8.76 0.96
C THR A 10 2.26 9.38 2.31
N CYS A 11 3.30 8.86 2.96
CA CYS A 11 3.78 9.37 4.23
C CYS A 11 5.12 10.07 4.02
N SER A 12 5.23 11.31 4.49
CA SER A 12 6.48 12.07 4.52
C SER A 12 6.88 12.41 5.96
N SER A 13 8.19 12.53 6.20
CA SER A 13 8.69 13.06 7.48
C SER A 13 8.29 14.53 7.59
N ALA A 14 7.62 14.87 8.69
CA ALA A 14 7.19 16.23 9.03
C ALA A 14 8.14 16.89 10.05
N GLY A 15 9.28 16.26 10.33
CA GLY A 15 10.28 16.72 11.29
C GLY A 15 10.29 15.90 12.57
N VAL A 16 10.56 16.57 13.69
CA VAL A 16 10.75 15.96 15.00
C VAL A 16 9.91 16.71 16.02
N ASP A 17 9.18 15.98 16.87
CA ASP A 17 8.39 16.57 17.94
C ASP A 17 9.27 17.14 19.07
N ARG A 18 8.63 17.77 20.05
CA ARG A 18 9.29 18.33 21.25
C ARG A 18 10.02 17.31 22.13
N PHE A 19 9.82 16.01 21.89
CA PHE A 19 10.43 14.90 22.63
C PHE A 19 11.50 14.17 21.82
N GLY A 20 11.80 14.60 20.60
CA GLY A 20 12.79 13.96 19.74
C GLY A 20 12.24 12.83 18.86
N ASN A 21 10.92 12.62 18.80
CA ASN A 21 10.32 11.59 17.96
C ASN A 21 10.07 12.13 16.54
N GLU A 22 10.36 11.32 15.52
CA GLU A 22 10.00 11.65 14.14
C GLU A 22 8.48 11.76 14.00
N THR A 23 8.03 12.89 13.44
CA THR A 23 6.64 13.10 13.07
C THR A 23 6.42 12.75 11.60
N HIS A 24 5.21 12.30 11.31
CA HIS A 24 4.82 11.90 9.96
C HIS A 24 3.53 12.60 9.59
N GLU A 25 3.47 13.05 8.34
CA GLU A 25 2.26 13.60 7.75
C GLU A 25 1.86 12.76 6.53
N LEU A 26 0.55 12.54 6.41
CA LEU A 26 -0.03 11.89 5.25
C LEU A 26 -0.37 12.94 4.20
N SER A 27 -0.04 12.66 2.95
CA SER A 27 -0.39 13.51 1.82
C SER A 27 -1.91 13.60 1.62
N GLU A 28 -2.32 14.58 0.80
CA GLU A 28 -3.64 14.55 0.19
C GLU A 28 -3.84 13.26 -0.64
N PRO A 29 -5.08 12.74 -0.76
CA PRO A 29 -5.39 11.58 -1.58
C PRO A 29 -4.99 11.74 -3.04
N ILE A 30 -4.20 10.81 -3.57
CA ILE A 30 -3.85 10.71 -4.99
C ILE A 30 -4.63 9.56 -5.62
N ALA A 31 -5.31 9.82 -6.73
CA ALA A 31 -6.04 8.80 -7.48
C ALA A 31 -5.12 8.05 -8.45
N VAL A 32 -4.90 6.76 -8.19
CA VAL A 32 -4.05 5.86 -8.98
C VAL A 32 -4.93 4.90 -9.78
N ARG A 33 -4.88 5.01 -11.11
CA ARG A 33 -5.67 4.18 -12.03
C ARG A 33 -4.94 2.89 -12.37
N GLY A 34 -5.68 1.86 -12.76
CA GLY A 34 -5.07 0.61 -13.25
C GLY A 34 -4.69 -0.36 -12.14
N CYS A 35 -5.11 -0.10 -10.91
CA CYS A 35 -4.86 -0.91 -9.74
C CYS A 35 -5.79 -2.13 -9.68
N MET A 36 -5.48 -3.06 -8.79
CA MET A 36 -6.41 -4.10 -8.34
C MET A 36 -6.46 -4.10 -6.82
N PHE A 37 -7.65 -4.37 -6.26
CA PHE A 37 -7.86 -4.48 -4.82
C PHE A 37 -8.50 -5.84 -4.53
N ALA A 38 -7.79 -6.66 -3.77
CA ALA A 38 -8.25 -7.98 -3.35
C ALA A 38 -8.60 -7.93 -1.85
N PRO A 39 -9.89 -8.06 -1.48
CA PRO A 39 -10.27 -8.18 -0.08
C PRO A 39 -9.83 -9.55 0.48
N GLY A 40 -9.52 -9.59 1.77
CA GLY A 40 -9.06 -10.78 2.49
C GLY A 40 -7.56 -10.85 2.71
N ALA A 41 -7.13 -11.82 3.53
CA ALA A 41 -5.72 -12.10 3.79
C ALA A 41 -5.19 -13.04 2.69
N PRO A 42 -4.18 -12.65 1.92
CA PRO A 42 -3.50 -13.58 1.01
C PRO A 42 -2.86 -14.69 1.85
N GLN A 43 -3.18 -15.94 1.54
CA GLN A 43 -2.54 -17.09 2.21
C GLN A 43 -1.06 -17.21 1.81
N ASP A 44 -0.69 -16.77 0.61
CA ASP A 44 0.61 -17.10 -0.01
C ASP A 44 1.60 -15.94 -0.11
N LEU A 45 1.36 -14.79 0.53
CA LEU A 45 2.34 -13.70 0.52
C LEU A 45 3.40 -13.91 1.61
N PRO A 46 4.69 -14.10 1.25
CA PRO A 46 5.82 -14.21 2.19
C PRO A 46 6.21 -12.81 2.68
N ILE A 47 5.27 -12.14 3.32
CA ILE A 47 5.48 -10.80 3.86
C ILE A 47 5.71 -10.97 5.35
N GLU A 48 6.80 -10.39 5.86
CA GLU A 48 7.01 -10.28 7.31
C GLU A 48 5.81 -9.54 7.90
N ARG A 49 4.92 -10.30 8.54
CA ARG A 49 3.80 -9.77 9.30
C ARG A 49 4.32 -9.51 10.70
N PRO A 50 4.31 -8.26 11.19
CA PRO A 50 4.53 -8.03 12.61
C PRO A 50 3.51 -8.86 13.40
N GLU A 51 3.92 -9.48 14.51
CA GLU A 51 3.01 -10.29 15.31
C GLU A 51 1.75 -9.48 15.69
N GLY A 52 0.58 -10.10 15.53
CA GLY A 52 -0.72 -9.47 15.80
C GLY A 52 -1.33 -8.68 14.64
N VAL A 53 -0.64 -8.47 13.51
CA VAL A 53 -1.20 -7.73 12.36
C VAL A 53 -2.08 -8.62 11.47
N LYS A 54 -3.38 -8.30 11.38
CA LYS A 54 -4.33 -8.97 10.48
C LYS A 54 -4.47 -8.21 9.16
N ILE A 55 -4.01 -8.82 8.07
CA ILE A 55 -4.22 -8.30 6.71
C ILE A 55 -5.71 -8.37 6.35
N LYS A 56 -6.27 -7.22 5.99
CA LYS A 56 -7.68 -7.06 5.60
C LYS A 56 -7.87 -7.05 4.09
N ALA A 57 -6.89 -6.52 3.36
CA ALA A 57 -6.90 -6.48 1.92
C ALA A 57 -5.49 -6.39 1.35
N THR A 58 -5.38 -6.52 0.04
CA THR A 58 -4.13 -6.36 -0.70
C THR A 58 -4.39 -5.53 -1.94
N ALA A 59 -3.60 -4.46 -2.10
CA ALA A 59 -3.60 -3.62 -3.28
C ALA A 59 -2.46 -4.02 -4.21
N TYR A 60 -2.73 -4.01 -5.51
CA TYR A 60 -1.75 -4.23 -6.57
C TYR A 60 -1.67 -2.94 -7.38
N LEU A 61 -0.48 -2.35 -7.42
CA LEU A 61 -0.28 -1.05 -8.07
C LEU A 61 0.20 -1.23 -9.50
N PRO A 62 -0.23 -0.35 -10.41
CA PRO A 62 0.03 -0.47 -11.83
C PRO A 62 1.52 -0.32 -12.13
N ARG A 63 1.88 -0.79 -13.31
CA ARG A 63 3.20 -0.53 -13.87
C ARG A 63 3.50 0.97 -13.95
N GLY A 64 4.71 1.35 -13.58
CA GLY A 64 5.18 2.75 -13.52
C GLY A 64 4.97 3.43 -12.17
N TRP A 65 4.34 2.76 -11.19
CA TRP A 65 4.29 3.26 -9.82
C TRP A 65 5.70 3.26 -9.19
N ALA A 66 6.14 4.42 -8.72
CA ALA A 66 7.50 4.61 -8.17
C ALA A 66 7.52 5.11 -6.72
N GLU A 67 6.37 5.51 -6.17
CA GLU A 67 6.32 6.13 -4.84
C GLU A 67 6.33 5.09 -3.71
N LYS A 68 7.00 5.43 -2.61
CA LYS A 68 7.02 4.61 -1.40
C LYS A 68 5.70 4.77 -0.65
N LEU A 69 5.14 3.66 -0.20
CA LEU A 69 3.90 3.64 0.58
C LEU A 69 4.07 3.14 2.00
N LYS A 70 5.30 3.01 2.48
CA LYS A 70 5.56 2.74 3.89
C LYS A 70 4.82 3.76 4.75
N ARG A 71 4.08 3.30 5.75
CA ARG A 71 3.27 4.15 6.65
C ARG A 71 2.20 4.99 5.93
N GLY A 72 1.94 4.72 4.66
CA GLY A 72 0.88 5.35 3.88
C GLY A 72 -0.46 4.67 4.08
N GLN A 73 -1.46 5.14 3.34
CA GLN A 73 -2.82 4.60 3.38
C GLN A 73 -3.37 4.37 1.99
N VAL A 74 -4.25 3.39 1.85
CA VAL A 74 -4.92 3.05 0.60
C VAL A 74 -6.42 2.91 0.83
N SER A 75 -7.21 3.41 -0.11
CA SER A 75 -8.66 3.31 -0.12
C SER A 75 -9.19 2.96 -1.50
N ALA A 76 -10.22 2.11 -1.56
CA ALA A 76 -10.91 1.79 -2.81
C ALA A 76 -12.03 2.78 -3.17
N ASP A 77 -12.54 3.54 -2.20
CA ASP A 77 -13.68 4.43 -2.35
C ASP A 77 -13.43 5.88 -1.89
N GLY A 78 -12.23 6.16 -1.37
CA GLY A 78 -11.83 7.45 -0.82
C GLY A 78 -12.40 7.73 0.58
N LYS A 79 -13.14 6.78 1.16
CA LYS A 79 -13.83 6.93 2.46
C LYS A 79 -13.24 6.01 3.51
N LEU A 80 -13.14 4.71 3.22
CA LEU A 80 -12.53 3.74 4.11
C LEU A 80 -11.04 3.62 3.79
N TRP A 81 -10.20 3.99 4.74
CA TRP A 81 -8.75 3.97 4.61
C TRP A 81 -8.16 2.79 5.38
N LEU A 82 -7.26 2.06 4.71
CA LEU A 82 -6.49 0.97 5.30
C LEU A 82 -5.01 1.37 5.34
N ASP A 83 -4.34 1.00 6.42
CA ASP A 83 -2.93 1.29 6.62
C ASP A 83 -2.06 0.28 5.87
N VAL A 84 -0.99 0.79 5.27
CA VAL A 84 0.02 -0.04 4.61
C VAL A 84 0.84 -0.79 5.65
N VAL A 85 0.91 -2.11 5.50
CA VAL A 85 1.72 -2.96 6.36
C VAL A 85 3.10 -3.14 5.74
N GLY A 86 4.12 -2.67 6.44
CA GLY A 86 5.51 -2.79 6.00
C GLY A 86 5.82 -1.93 4.78
N GLU A 87 6.67 -2.46 3.90
CA GLU A 87 7.02 -1.85 2.61
C GLU A 87 6.26 -2.53 1.47
N PRO A 88 5.85 -1.80 0.41
CA PRO A 88 5.40 -2.41 -0.83
C PRO A 88 6.38 -3.46 -1.35
N TYR A 89 5.89 -4.65 -1.71
CA TYR A 89 6.71 -5.70 -2.28
C TYR A 89 6.73 -5.58 -3.80
N ALA A 90 7.88 -5.18 -4.35
CA ALA A 90 8.08 -5.06 -5.79
C ALA A 90 8.24 -6.45 -6.42
N TYR A 91 7.58 -6.67 -7.56
CA TYR A 91 7.76 -7.92 -8.29
C TYR A 91 9.11 -7.95 -9.03
N PRO A 92 9.79 -9.10 -9.08
CA PRO A 92 11.00 -9.27 -9.88
C PRO A 92 10.63 -9.23 -11.36
N ARG A 93 10.79 -8.06 -11.99
CA ARG A 93 10.33 -7.79 -13.36
C ARG A 93 10.82 -8.81 -14.40
N ASP A 94 12.04 -9.30 -14.24
CA ASP A 94 12.66 -10.26 -15.17
C ASP A 94 11.99 -11.65 -15.14
N MET A 95 11.23 -11.96 -14.08
CA MET A 95 10.49 -13.22 -13.93
C MET A 95 9.02 -13.13 -14.37
N LEU A 96 8.58 -11.95 -14.82
CA LEU A 96 7.18 -11.71 -15.18
C LEU A 96 6.98 -11.72 -16.70
N PRO A 97 5.79 -12.13 -17.18
CA PRO A 97 5.42 -11.96 -18.58
C PRO A 97 5.55 -10.49 -19.02
N PRO A 98 5.92 -10.19 -20.28
CA PRO A 98 6.19 -8.81 -20.76
C PRO A 98 5.03 -7.81 -20.54
N LEU A 99 3.80 -8.31 -20.48
CA LEU A 99 2.57 -7.54 -20.33
C LEU A 99 1.95 -7.65 -18.93
N PHE A 100 2.70 -8.13 -17.93
CA PHE A 100 2.20 -8.18 -16.56
C PHE A 100 1.84 -6.76 -16.07
N PRO A 101 0.63 -6.53 -15.54
CA PRO A 101 0.07 -5.19 -15.39
C PRO A 101 0.51 -4.45 -14.10
N PHE A 102 1.13 -5.15 -13.14
CA PHE A 102 1.43 -4.62 -11.81
C PHE A 102 2.93 -4.63 -11.53
N ASP A 103 3.43 -3.60 -10.84
CA ASP A 103 4.83 -3.53 -10.43
C ASP A 103 5.05 -3.95 -8.98
N CYS A 104 4.05 -3.77 -8.11
CA CYS A 104 4.16 -4.14 -6.72
C CYS A 104 2.82 -4.51 -6.09
N VAL A 105 2.93 -5.15 -4.93
CA VAL A 105 1.82 -5.56 -4.07
C VAL A 105 1.97 -4.93 -2.68
N VAL A 106 0.86 -4.48 -2.12
CA VAL A 106 0.79 -3.70 -0.89
C VAL A 106 -0.24 -4.32 0.04
N PRO A 107 0.18 -4.95 1.15
CA PRO A 107 -0.74 -5.49 2.15
C PRO A 107 -1.30 -4.37 3.01
N LEU A 108 -2.58 -4.51 3.34
CA LEU A 108 -3.35 -3.47 4.01
C LEU A 108 -4.00 -4.03 5.27
N LYS A 109 -3.94 -3.28 6.38
CA LYS A 109 -4.64 -3.57 7.63
C LYS A 109 -5.67 -2.50 7.93
N GLU A 110 -6.62 -2.81 8.82
CA GLU A 110 -7.47 -1.77 9.40
C GLU A 110 -6.61 -0.75 10.14
N GLN A 111 -7.05 0.51 10.14
CA GLN A 111 -6.45 1.54 10.97
C GLN A 111 -6.52 1.12 12.44
N ASP A 112 -5.40 1.26 13.14
CA ASP A 112 -5.40 1.21 14.60
C ASP A 112 -5.95 2.58 15.07
N GLY A 113 -7.11 2.54 15.74
CA GLY A 113 -7.79 3.73 16.28
C GLY A 113 -7.09 4.34 17.48
#